data_AF-A0A1V5CZ41-F1
#
_entry.id   AF-A0A1V5CZ41-F1
#
_cell.length_a   1.000
_cell.length_b   1.000
_cell.length_c   1.000
_cell.angle_alpha   90.00
_cell.angle_beta   90.00
_cell.angle_gamma   90.00
#
_symmetry.space_group_name_H-M   'P 1'
#
loop_
_entity.id
_entity.type
_entity.pdbx_description
1 polymer ?
#
loop_
_entity_poly.entity_id
_entity_poly.type
_entity_poly.pdbx_seq_one_letter_code
_entity_poly.pdbx_strand_id
1 'polypeptide(L)'
;MFRGIIFDFDGTLTPLTLNFDLLRAEIEAIARRYVADDVILSLRDQYILEMINEIEATLDGKEGRFREEAYARLRELEVEASKGKDVYPYTREVLQGLKNRGISIGIITRNCIDALRTAFPDIGRYADSIVTREDTKYVKPNPIHVAEVLRVFRLEPYDVIMVGDHPTDIIAGRALNMRTVGVLTGRTTRDGFEKVQATFIFDDIRGILTRILR
;
A
#
# COMPACT_ATOMS: atom_id res chain seq x y z
N MET A 1 0.42 -14.36 21.08
CA MET A 1 0.82 -12.94 21.00
C MET A 1 1.51 -12.75 19.66
N PHE A 2 1.17 -11.72 18.89
CA PHE A 2 1.77 -11.50 17.56
C PHE A 2 3.21 -11.02 17.70
N ARG A 3 4.07 -11.46 16.78
CA ARG A 3 5.52 -11.14 16.75
C ARG A 3 5.87 -10.11 15.69
N GLY A 4 4.99 -9.88 14.71
CA GLY A 4 5.17 -8.86 13.68
C GLY A 4 3.87 -8.17 13.28
N ILE A 5 3.98 -6.96 12.75
CA ILE A 5 2.86 -6.23 12.16
C ILE A 5 3.33 -5.59 10.85
N ILE A 6 2.54 -5.78 9.81
CA ILE A 6 2.73 -5.20 8.49
C ILE A 6 1.67 -4.13 8.30
N PHE A 7 2.11 -2.91 8.02
CA PHE A 7 1.24 -1.76 7.79
C PHE A 7 1.25 -1.39 6.32
N ASP A 8 0.08 -1.04 5.81
CA ASP A 8 0.00 -0.11 4.70
C ASP A 8 0.52 1.29 5.09
N PHE A 9 0.79 2.13 4.09
CA PHE A 9 1.24 3.50 4.29
C PHE A 9 0.12 4.54 4.12
N ASP A 10 -0.28 4.84 2.87
CA ASP A 10 -1.25 5.89 2.56
C ASP A 10 -2.64 5.55 3.14
N GLY A 11 -3.27 6.48 3.83
CA GLY A 11 -4.55 6.24 4.52
C GLY A 11 -4.45 5.42 5.81
N THR A 12 -3.29 4.85 6.13
CA THR A 12 -3.06 4.02 7.32
C THR A 12 -2.10 4.65 8.32
N LEU A 13 -0.89 5.01 7.88
CA LEU A 13 0.13 5.71 8.68
C LEU A 13 0.18 7.20 8.40
N THR A 14 -0.24 7.64 7.21
CA THR A 14 -0.32 9.04 6.79
C THR A 14 -1.69 9.31 6.13
N PRO A 15 -2.22 10.56 6.17
CA PRO A 15 -3.46 10.90 5.48
C PRO A 15 -3.48 10.54 3.98
N LEU A 16 -4.54 9.90 3.53
CA LEU A 16 -4.76 9.64 2.10
C LEU A 16 -5.08 10.95 1.37
N THR A 17 -4.20 11.35 0.48
CA THR A 17 -4.25 12.67 -0.17
C THR A 17 -4.09 12.59 -1.69
N LEU A 18 -3.78 11.41 -2.22
CA LEU A 18 -3.65 11.19 -3.65
C LEU A 18 -4.99 11.48 -4.35
N ASN A 19 -4.92 12.30 -5.39
CA ASN A 19 -6.02 12.50 -6.31
C ASN A 19 -5.97 11.40 -7.38
N PHE A 20 -6.60 10.26 -7.11
CA PHE A 20 -6.58 9.10 -8.01
C PHE A 20 -7.21 9.38 -9.37
N ASP A 21 -8.17 10.31 -9.46
CA ASP A 21 -8.78 10.69 -10.74
C ASP A 21 -7.76 11.45 -11.61
N LEU A 22 -7.01 12.38 -11.00
CA LEU A 22 -5.91 13.07 -11.67
C LEU A 22 -4.80 12.08 -12.08
N LEU A 23 -4.36 11.22 -11.16
CA LEU A 23 -3.33 10.23 -11.47
C LEU A 23 -3.76 9.36 -12.65
N ARG A 24 -4.98 8.85 -12.65
CA ARG A 24 -5.52 8.05 -13.75
C ARG A 24 -5.55 8.84 -15.05
N ALA A 25 -6.12 10.05 -15.04
CA ALA A 25 -6.23 10.87 -16.25
C ALA A 25 -4.86 11.15 -16.90
N GLU A 26 -3.83 11.40 -16.10
CA GLU A 26 -2.46 11.62 -16.57
C GLU A 26 -1.85 10.35 -17.18
N ILE A 27 -2.07 9.19 -16.57
CA ILE A 27 -1.61 7.90 -17.12
C ILE A 27 -2.38 7.54 -18.41
N GLU A 28 -3.69 7.79 -18.46
CA GLU A 28 -4.47 7.60 -19.69
C GLU A 28 -4.00 8.52 -20.81
N ALA A 29 -3.66 9.78 -20.50
CA ALA A 29 -3.11 10.72 -21.49
C ALA A 29 -1.78 10.22 -22.09
N ILE A 30 -0.91 9.61 -21.27
CA ILE A 30 0.30 8.94 -21.75
C ILE A 30 -0.07 7.72 -22.59
N ALA A 31 -0.97 6.86 -22.11
CA ALA A 31 -1.39 5.63 -22.79
C ALA A 31 -1.93 5.86 -24.20
N ARG A 32 -2.64 6.96 -24.44
CA ARG A 32 -3.17 7.35 -25.78
C ARG A 32 -2.08 7.54 -26.85
N ARG A 33 -0.82 7.66 -26.46
CA ARG A 33 0.32 7.72 -27.39
C ARG A 33 0.81 6.33 -27.84
N TYR A 34 0.34 5.28 -27.18
CA TYR A 34 0.83 3.90 -27.33
C TYR A 34 -0.25 2.92 -27.78
N VAL A 35 -1.47 3.07 -27.27
CA VAL A 35 -2.61 2.19 -27.55
C VAL A 35 -3.84 3.00 -27.97
N ALA A 36 -4.79 2.32 -28.61
CA ALA A 36 -6.07 2.92 -28.98
C ALA A 36 -6.98 3.11 -27.75
N ASP A 37 -7.94 4.03 -27.86
CA ASP A 37 -8.82 4.42 -26.75
C ASP A 37 -9.70 3.25 -26.24
N ASP A 38 -10.05 2.29 -27.09
CA ASP A 38 -10.83 1.11 -26.71
C ASP A 38 -10.09 0.21 -25.71
N VAL A 39 -8.77 0.06 -25.85
CA VAL A 39 -7.92 -0.63 -24.89
C VAL A 39 -7.98 0.07 -23.53
N ILE A 40 -7.85 1.40 -23.51
CA ILE A 40 -7.88 2.20 -22.28
C ILE A 40 -9.26 2.08 -21.60
N LEU A 41 -10.34 2.20 -22.37
CA LEU A 41 -11.71 2.09 -21.87
C LEU A 41 -12.00 0.70 -21.27
N SER A 42 -11.40 -0.36 -21.81
CA SER A 42 -11.53 -1.72 -21.26
C SER A 42 -10.90 -1.89 -19.87
N LEU A 43 -9.96 -1.00 -19.51
CA LEU A 43 -9.20 -1.02 -18.25
C LEU A 43 -9.70 -0.01 -17.22
N ARG A 44 -10.82 0.66 -17.47
CA ARG A 44 -11.34 1.75 -16.61
C ARG A 44 -11.59 1.35 -15.16
N ASP A 45 -11.93 0.09 -14.92
CA ASP A 45 -12.23 -0.44 -13.58
C ASP A 45 -11.01 -1.08 -12.90
N GLN A 46 -9.88 -1.20 -13.60
CA GLN A 46 -8.60 -1.68 -13.05
C GLN A 46 -7.91 -0.57 -12.29
N TYR A 47 -7.13 -0.86 -11.23
CA TYR A 47 -6.30 0.19 -10.62
C TYR A 47 -5.17 0.62 -11.55
N ILE A 48 -4.59 1.78 -11.29
CA ILE A 48 -3.60 2.43 -12.15
C ILE A 48 -2.39 1.53 -12.44
N LEU A 49 -1.89 0.79 -11.44
CA LEU A 49 -0.74 -0.10 -11.63
C LEU A 49 -1.08 -1.30 -12.51
N GLU A 50 -2.26 -1.89 -12.34
CA GLU A 50 -2.72 -2.99 -13.22
C GLU A 50 -2.98 -2.47 -14.63
N MET A 51 -3.59 -1.28 -14.78
CA MET A 51 -3.75 -0.63 -16.09
C MET A 51 -2.41 -0.45 -16.81
N ILE A 52 -1.37 0.05 -16.11
CA ILE A 52 -0.02 0.17 -16.69
C ILE A 52 0.52 -1.20 -17.11
N ASN A 53 0.43 -2.21 -16.25
CA ASN A 53 0.94 -3.55 -16.55
C ASN A 53 0.20 -4.22 -17.74
N GLU A 54 -1.12 -4.05 -17.83
CA GLU A 54 -1.93 -4.60 -18.92
C GLU A 54 -1.62 -3.90 -20.25
N ILE A 55 -1.51 -2.56 -20.25
CA ILE A 55 -1.10 -1.82 -21.47
C ILE A 55 0.31 -2.26 -21.89
N GLU A 56 1.26 -2.33 -20.95
CA GLU A 56 2.62 -2.80 -21.23
C GLU A 56 2.62 -4.17 -21.90
N ALA A 57 1.79 -5.11 -21.43
CA ALA A 57 1.70 -6.46 -21.98
C ALA A 57 1.08 -6.54 -23.39
N THR A 58 0.35 -5.51 -23.83
CA THR A 58 -0.24 -5.45 -25.18
C THR A 58 0.68 -4.84 -26.22
N LEU A 59 1.76 -4.18 -25.80
CA LEU A 59 2.69 -3.49 -26.70
C LEU A 59 3.70 -4.49 -27.28
N ASP A 60 4.18 -4.16 -28.49
CA ASP A 60 5.26 -4.87 -29.18
C ASP A 60 6.36 -3.86 -29.53
N GLY A 61 7.49 -3.94 -28.82
CA GLY A 61 8.68 -3.10 -29.02
C GLY A 61 8.62 -1.68 -28.42
N LYS A 62 7.60 -1.36 -27.63
CA LYS A 62 7.42 -0.05 -26.95
C LYS A 62 7.11 -0.16 -25.45
N GLU A 63 7.10 -1.36 -24.91
CA GLU A 63 6.77 -1.73 -23.52
C GLU A 63 7.61 -0.90 -22.54
N GLY A 64 8.93 -0.94 -22.70
CA GLY A 64 9.86 -0.25 -21.81
C GLY A 64 9.68 1.27 -21.81
N ARG A 65 9.44 1.88 -22.98
CA ARG A 65 9.24 3.32 -23.11
C ARG A 65 7.93 3.77 -22.47
N PHE A 66 6.84 3.04 -22.72
CA PHE A 66 5.57 3.33 -22.08
C PHE A 66 5.68 3.23 -20.56
N ARG A 67 6.28 2.13 -20.07
CA ARG A 67 6.51 1.89 -18.65
C ARG A 67 7.29 3.03 -18.01
N GLU A 68 8.40 3.44 -18.61
CA GLU A 68 9.23 4.53 -18.11
C GLU A 68 8.46 5.85 -18.04
N GLU A 69 7.79 6.25 -19.13
CA GLU A 69 7.01 7.49 -19.16
C GLU A 69 5.87 7.48 -18.14
N ALA A 70 5.12 6.38 -18.02
CA ALA A 70 4.01 6.24 -17.09
C ALA A 70 4.47 6.28 -15.63
N TYR A 71 5.49 5.50 -15.26
CA TYR A 71 5.98 5.46 -13.88
C TYR A 71 6.73 6.73 -13.47
N ALA A 72 7.43 7.39 -14.41
CA ALA A 72 8.05 8.70 -14.15
C ALA A 72 6.95 9.72 -13.80
N ARG A 73 5.90 9.80 -14.61
CA ARG A 73 4.78 10.72 -14.34
C ARG A 73 4.05 10.40 -13.06
N LEU A 74 3.81 9.12 -12.79
CA LEU A 74 3.18 8.67 -11.54
C LEU A 74 4.02 9.07 -10.32
N ARG A 75 5.34 8.84 -10.36
CA ARG A 75 6.29 9.23 -9.30
C ARG A 75 6.24 10.73 -9.04
N GLU A 76 6.30 11.56 -10.07
CA GLU A 76 6.24 13.02 -9.94
C GLU A 76 4.99 13.46 -9.18
N LEU A 77 3.83 12.95 -9.59
CA LEU A 77 2.54 13.34 -8.99
C LEU A 77 2.40 12.84 -7.55
N GLU A 78 2.89 11.65 -7.25
CA GLU A 78 2.88 11.09 -5.89
C GLU A 78 3.82 11.83 -4.94
N VAL A 79 5.02 12.18 -5.41
CA VAL A 79 5.98 12.99 -4.65
C VAL A 79 5.42 14.38 -4.41
N GLU A 80 4.87 15.03 -5.43
CA GLU A 80 4.24 16.34 -5.31
C GLU A 80 3.08 16.29 -4.31
N ALA A 81 2.20 15.31 -4.43
CA ALA A 81 1.12 15.11 -3.48
C ALA A 81 1.66 14.90 -2.06
N SER A 82 2.87 14.38 -1.88
CA SER A 82 3.46 14.08 -0.57
C SER A 82 4.20 15.26 0.08
N LYS A 83 4.47 16.33 -0.65
CA LYS A 83 5.15 17.52 -0.12
C LYS A 83 4.30 18.19 0.95
N GLY A 84 4.94 18.59 2.06
CA GLY A 84 4.28 19.27 3.17
C GLY A 84 3.37 18.36 4.02
N LYS A 85 3.32 17.05 3.73
CA LYS A 85 2.65 16.06 4.57
C LYS A 85 3.51 15.62 5.73
N ASP A 86 2.83 15.01 6.70
CA ASP A 86 3.44 14.14 7.69
C ASP A 86 2.55 12.91 7.90
N VAL A 87 3.04 11.94 8.67
CA VAL A 87 2.23 10.87 9.21
C VAL A 87 1.19 11.42 10.20
N TYR A 88 0.18 10.60 10.54
CA TYR A 88 -0.74 10.97 11.61
C TYR A 88 0.01 11.24 12.92
N PRO A 89 -0.47 12.15 13.79
CA PRO A 89 0.24 12.54 15.01
C PRO A 89 0.60 11.37 15.94
N TYR A 90 -0.20 10.31 15.93
CA TYR A 90 0.01 9.11 16.74
C TYR A 90 0.93 8.07 16.10
N THR A 91 1.26 8.18 14.81
CA THR A 91 1.96 7.12 14.07
C THR A 91 3.31 6.78 14.69
N ARG A 92 4.16 7.79 14.90
CA ARG A 92 5.50 7.58 15.47
C ARG A 92 5.46 6.94 16.86
N GLU A 93 4.55 7.40 17.70
CA GLU A 93 4.37 6.86 19.06
C GLU A 93 3.92 5.39 19.01
N VAL A 94 2.96 5.06 18.16
CA VAL A 94 2.46 3.69 18.01
C VAL A 94 3.57 2.76 17.52
N LEU A 95 4.29 3.15 16.46
CA LEU A 95 5.40 2.34 15.93
C LEU A 95 6.52 2.16 16.97
N GLN A 96 6.88 3.22 17.71
CA GLN A 96 7.86 3.11 18.79
C GLN A 96 7.40 2.17 19.91
N GLY A 97 6.12 2.26 20.31
CA GLY A 97 5.54 1.39 21.32
C GLY A 97 5.56 -0.08 20.92
N LEU A 98 5.36 -0.38 19.63
CA LEU A 98 5.48 -1.73 19.07
C LEU A 98 6.93 -2.24 19.13
N LYS A 99 7.91 -1.41 18.70
CA LYS A 99 9.33 -1.78 18.79
C LYS A 99 9.79 -2.06 20.21
N ASN A 100 9.36 -1.23 21.17
CA ASN A 100 9.72 -1.40 22.59
C ASN A 100 9.20 -2.73 23.16
N ARG A 101 8.20 -3.36 22.52
CA ARG A 101 7.67 -4.68 22.86
C ARG A 101 8.32 -5.83 22.07
N GLY A 102 9.35 -5.56 21.27
CA GLY A 102 10.03 -6.54 20.44
C GLY A 102 9.21 -7.03 19.24
N ILE A 103 8.23 -6.24 18.78
CA ILE A 103 7.41 -6.57 17.61
C ILE A 103 8.11 -6.05 16.36
N SER A 104 8.29 -6.91 15.36
CA SER A 104 8.82 -6.53 14.05
C SER A 104 7.82 -5.69 13.26
N ILE A 105 8.29 -4.61 12.64
CA ILE A 105 7.44 -3.65 11.92
C ILE A 105 7.80 -3.63 10.45
N GLY A 106 6.79 -3.79 9.61
CA GLY A 106 6.93 -3.91 8.18
C GLY A 106 5.99 -2.93 7.51
N ILE A 107 6.43 -2.33 6.41
CA ILE A 107 5.61 -1.41 5.62
C ILE A 107 5.48 -2.00 4.22
N ILE A 108 4.26 -2.07 3.72
CA ILE A 108 4.00 -2.33 2.30
C ILE A 108 3.23 -1.15 1.71
N THR A 109 3.54 -0.74 0.48
CA THR A 109 2.79 0.33 -0.18
C THR A 109 2.76 0.17 -1.70
N ARG A 110 1.68 0.64 -2.33
CA ARG A 110 1.59 0.74 -3.80
C ARG A 110 2.24 2.03 -4.34
N ASN A 111 2.69 2.90 -3.45
CA ASN A 111 3.34 4.17 -3.73
C ASN A 111 4.87 3.96 -3.94
N CYS A 112 5.55 4.95 -4.52
CA CYS A 112 7.01 4.94 -4.66
C CYS A 112 7.73 5.29 -3.34
N ILE A 113 9.00 4.89 -3.22
CA ILE A 113 9.79 5.16 -2.02
C ILE A 113 10.00 6.65 -1.77
N ASP A 114 10.10 7.46 -2.82
CA ASP A 114 10.32 8.91 -2.70
C ASP A 114 9.12 9.61 -2.07
N ALA A 115 7.90 9.27 -2.50
CA ALA A 115 6.68 9.81 -1.91
C ALA A 115 6.56 9.41 -0.43
N LEU A 116 6.82 8.14 -0.13
CA LEU A 116 6.84 7.64 1.24
C LEU A 116 7.87 8.38 2.12
N ARG A 117 9.10 8.57 1.64
CA ARG A 117 10.15 9.29 2.38
C ARG A 117 9.90 10.79 2.45
N THR A 118 9.20 11.36 1.49
CA THR A 118 8.78 12.76 1.54
C THR A 118 7.77 12.98 2.68
N ALA A 119 6.81 12.06 2.84
CA ALA A 119 5.79 12.15 3.89
C ALA A 119 6.26 11.60 5.26
N PHE A 120 7.22 10.67 5.30
CA PHE A 120 7.75 10.09 6.53
C PHE A 120 9.29 9.92 6.49
N PRO A 121 10.06 11.02 6.61
CA PRO A 121 11.51 10.99 6.41
C PRO A 121 12.28 10.08 7.37
N ASP A 122 11.77 9.92 8.58
CA ASP A 122 12.39 9.14 9.66
C ASP A 122 11.87 7.70 9.79
N ILE A 123 11.10 7.21 8.80
CA ILE A 123 10.49 5.87 8.81
C ILE A 123 11.47 4.73 9.10
N GLY A 124 12.72 4.84 8.64
CA GLY A 124 13.76 3.81 8.85
C GLY A 124 14.16 3.61 10.31
N ARG A 125 13.81 4.55 11.21
CA ARG A 125 13.98 4.36 12.66
C ARG A 125 12.96 3.36 13.21
N TYR A 126 11.82 3.23 12.54
CA TYR A 126 10.66 2.48 13.00
C TYR A 126 10.51 1.13 12.29
N ALA A 127 10.63 1.11 10.96
CA ALA A 127 10.39 -0.09 10.17
C ALA A 127 11.65 -0.98 10.05
N ASP A 128 11.48 -2.29 10.21
CA ASP A 128 12.50 -3.30 9.97
C ASP A 128 12.51 -3.77 8.50
N SER A 129 11.39 -3.57 7.79
CA SER A 129 11.27 -3.85 6.36
C SER A 129 10.30 -2.85 5.70
N ILE A 130 10.65 -2.37 4.51
CA ILE A 130 9.81 -1.50 3.69
C ILE A 130 9.81 -2.11 2.28
N VAL A 131 8.62 -2.41 1.75
CA VAL A 131 8.41 -2.95 0.41
C VAL A 131 7.44 -2.02 -0.31
N THR A 132 7.93 -1.36 -1.34
CA THR A 132 7.17 -0.45 -2.18
C THR A 132 6.81 -1.11 -3.51
N ARG A 133 6.09 -0.40 -4.38
CA ARG A 133 5.85 -0.89 -5.75
C ARG A 133 7.12 -1.11 -6.58
N GLU A 134 8.25 -0.57 -6.15
CA GLU A 134 9.54 -0.68 -6.85
C GLU A 134 10.27 -1.97 -6.45
N ASP A 135 9.94 -2.54 -5.30
CA ASP A 135 10.60 -3.72 -4.72
C ASP A 135 9.95 -5.04 -5.17
N THR A 136 8.73 -5.00 -5.71
CA THR A 136 8.02 -6.18 -6.20
C THR A 136 7.11 -5.86 -7.38
N LYS A 137 6.99 -6.82 -8.31
CA LYS A 137 5.99 -6.78 -9.39
C LYS A 137 4.56 -6.99 -8.86
N TYR A 138 4.42 -7.67 -7.72
CA TYR A 138 3.16 -8.16 -7.22
C TYR A 138 2.74 -7.38 -5.98
N VAL A 139 2.08 -6.25 -6.21
CA VAL A 139 1.53 -5.41 -5.13
C VAL A 139 0.17 -5.94 -4.64
N LYS A 140 -0.22 -5.52 -3.43
CA LYS A 140 -1.54 -5.80 -2.86
C LYS A 140 -2.66 -5.45 -3.86
N PRO A 141 -3.69 -6.29 -4.05
CA PRO A 141 -4.13 -7.40 -3.19
C PRO A 141 -3.35 -8.73 -3.34
N ASN A 142 -2.31 -8.79 -4.18
CA ASN A 142 -1.51 -10.00 -4.31
C ASN A 142 -0.76 -10.32 -2.99
N PRO A 143 -0.84 -11.56 -2.48
CA PRO A 143 -0.19 -11.95 -1.22
C PRO A 143 1.35 -11.89 -1.27
N ILE A 144 1.97 -11.93 -2.46
CA ILE A 144 3.43 -11.85 -2.59
C ILE A 144 3.97 -10.55 -1.98
N HIS A 145 3.21 -9.45 -2.06
CA HIS A 145 3.62 -8.17 -1.44
C HIS A 145 3.86 -8.31 0.07
N VAL A 146 2.96 -9.03 0.74
CA VAL A 146 3.04 -9.31 2.18
C VAL A 146 4.13 -10.34 2.47
N ALA A 147 4.27 -11.36 1.60
CA ALA A 147 5.26 -12.41 1.74
C ALA A 147 6.71 -11.90 1.70
N GLU A 148 7.00 -10.84 0.93
CA GLU A 148 8.34 -10.21 0.93
C GLU A 148 8.75 -9.73 2.32
N VAL A 149 7.83 -9.13 3.07
CA VAL A 149 8.09 -8.69 4.45
C VAL A 149 8.23 -9.88 5.40
N LEU A 150 7.36 -10.90 5.27
CA LEU A 150 7.44 -12.12 6.10
C LEU A 150 8.80 -12.82 5.95
N ARG A 151 9.37 -12.83 4.74
CA ARG A 151 10.70 -13.39 4.46
C ARG A 151 11.80 -12.65 5.24
N VAL A 152 11.71 -11.33 5.35
CA VAL A 152 12.66 -10.52 6.14
C VAL A 152 12.48 -10.79 7.64
N PHE A 153 11.24 -10.87 8.11
CA PHE A 153 10.92 -11.15 9.51
C PHE A 153 11.32 -12.56 9.95
N ARG A 154 11.34 -13.53 9.02
CA ARG A 154 11.45 -14.97 9.32
C ARG A 154 10.36 -15.42 10.31
N LEU A 155 9.15 -14.93 10.07
CA LEU A 155 7.95 -15.24 10.86
C LEU A 155 6.92 -15.95 9.99
N GLU A 156 6.12 -16.80 10.62
CA GLU A 156 4.98 -17.43 9.97
C GLU A 156 3.81 -16.45 9.86
N PRO A 157 2.94 -16.56 8.84
CA PRO A 157 1.81 -15.65 8.65
C PRO A 157 0.89 -15.51 9.87
N TYR A 158 0.66 -16.59 10.62
CA TYR A 158 -0.21 -16.57 11.79
C TYR A 158 0.36 -15.78 12.98
N ASP A 159 1.66 -15.50 13.00
CA ASP A 159 2.33 -14.68 14.00
C ASP A 159 2.33 -13.19 13.65
N VAL A 160 1.81 -12.84 12.47
CA VAL A 160 1.88 -11.50 11.90
C VAL A 160 0.48 -10.98 11.56
N ILE A 161 0.28 -9.67 11.71
CA ILE A 161 -0.98 -9.00 11.34
C ILE A 161 -0.75 -8.10 10.15
N MET A 162 -1.68 -8.12 9.19
CA MET A 162 -1.75 -7.11 8.12
C MET A 162 -2.73 -6.00 8.51
N VAL A 163 -2.31 -4.74 8.43
CA VAL A 163 -3.07 -3.55 8.81
C VAL A 163 -3.16 -2.60 7.62
N GLY A 164 -4.36 -2.19 7.24
CA GLY A 164 -4.51 -1.20 6.16
C GLY A 164 -5.89 -0.57 6.08
N ASP A 165 -6.01 0.48 5.28
CA ASP A 165 -7.22 1.27 5.12
C ASP A 165 -8.08 0.83 3.90
N HIS A 166 -7.57 -0.11 3.09
CA HIS A 166 -8.19 -0.52 1.85
C HIS A 166 -8.49 -2.03 1.82
N PRO A 167 -9.54 -2.49 1.11
CA PRO A 167 -9.85 -3.92 1.03
C PRO A 167 -8.71 -4.78 0.49
N THR A 168 -7.84 -4.19 -0.33
CA THR A 168 -6.65 -4.89 -0.87
C THR A 168 -5.70 -5.36 0.21
N ASP A 169 -5.58 -4.63 1.32
CA ASP A 169 -4.75 -5.03 2.47
C ASP A 169 -5.30 -6.28 3.13
N ILE A 170 -6.62 -6.28 3.33
CA ILE A 170 -7.33 -7.40 3.95
C ILE A 170 -7.28 -8.64 3.07
N ILE A 171 -7.51 -8.47 1.77
CA ILE A 171 -7.44 -9.57 0.79
C ILE A 171 -6.02 -10.16 0.75
N ALA A 172 -4.98 -9.33 0.70
CA ALA A 172 -3.60 -9.80 0.65
C ALA A 172 -3.19 -10.57 1.91
N GLY A 173 -3.51 -10.06 3.10
CA GLY A 173 -3.21 -10.73 4.37
C GLY A 173 -4.01 -12.04 4.54
N ARG A 174 -5.30 -12.02 4.19
CA ARG A 174 -6.16 -13.22 4.28
C ARG A 174 -5.74 -14.33 3.34
N ALA A 175 -5.24 -14.00 2.15
CA ALA A 175 -4.71 -15.00 1.22
C ALA A 175 -3.52 -15.79 1.79
N LEU A 176 -2.86 -15.27 2.84
CA LEU A 176 -1.81 -15.95 3.62
C LEU A 176 -2.32 -16.49 4.97
N ASN A 177 -3.63 -16.54 5.20
CA ASN A 177 -4.26 -16.92 6.47
C ASN A 177 -3.86 -16.05 7.68
N MET A 178 -3.47 -14.79 7.45
CA MET A 178 -3.12 -13.86 8.52
C MET A 178 -4.38 -13.29 9.20
N ARG A 179 -4.23 -12.84 10.44
CA ARG A 179 -5.21 -11.89 11.00
C ARG A 179 -5.03 -10.54 10.33
N THR A 180 -6.13 -9.84 10.13
CA THR A 180 -6.16 -8.57 9.40
C THR A 180 -6.92 -7.49 10.16
N VAL A 181 -6.43 -6.26 10.07
CA VAL A 181 -7.03 -5.09 10.72
C VAL A 181 -7.35 -4.05 9.64
N GLY A 182 -8.64 -3.74 9.49
CA GLY A 182 -9.08 -2.58 8.73
C GLY A 182 -9.04 -1.33 9.62
N VAL A 183 -8.48 -0.23 9.12
CA VAL A 183 -8.57 1.09 9.78
C VAL A 183 -9.47 2.04 9.01
N LEU A 184 -10.28 2.82 9.72
CA LEU A 184 -11.29 3.72 9.14
C LEU A 184 -10.74 5.13 8.83
N THR A 185 -9.42 5.29 8.81
CA THR A 185 -8.72 6.52 8.43
C THR A 185 -8.71 6.78 6.92
N GLY A 186 -9.02 5.75 6.13
CA GLY A 186 -9.12 5.80 4.67
C GLY A 186 -10.51 6.07 4.12
N ARG A 187 -10.78 5.55 2.92
CA ARG A 187 -12.09 5.67 2.24
C ARG A 187 -13.03 4.48 2.51
N THR A 188 -12.51 3.39 3.08
CA THR A 188 -13.27 2.14 3.26
C THR A 188 -14.17 2.23 4.49
N THR A 189 -15.44 1.90 4.30
CA THR A 189 -16.41 1.85 5.40
C THR A 189 -16.26 0.55 6.20
N ARG A 190 -16.84 0.51 7.41
CA ARG A 190 -16.91 -0.71 8.22
C ARG A 190 -17.56 -1.87 7.46
N ASP A 191 -18.70 -1.64 6.79
CA ASP A 191 -19.37 -2.63 5.93
C ASP A 191 -18.45 -3.11 4.79
N GLY A 192 -17.67 -2.22 4.19
CA GLY A 192 -16.67 -2.57 3.19
C GLY A 192 -15.62 -3.57 3.72
N PHE A 193 -15.14 -3.37 4.94
CA PHE A 193 -14.20 -4.29 5.59
C PHE A 193 -14.85 -5.61 6.05
N GLU A 194 -16.11 -5.58 6.46
CA GLU A 194 -16.87 -6.79 6.83
C GLU A 194 -17.08 -7.69 5.59
N LYS A 195 -17.37 -7.11 4.43
CA LYS A 195 -17.49 -7.84 3.15
C LYS A 195 -16.22 -8.59 2.76
N VAL A 196 -15.04 -8.02 3.03
CA VAL A 196 -13.76 -8.69 2.82
C VAL A 196 -13.25 -9.43 4.07
N GLN A 197 -14.10 -9.57 5.08
CA GLN A 197 -13.87 -10.39 6.27
C GLN A 197 -12.59 -10.00 7.04
N ALA A 198 -12.39 -8.68 7.26
CA ALA A 198 -11.37 -8.19 8.16
C ALA A 198 -11.54 -8.82 9.56
N THR A 199 -10.45 -9.22 10.21
CA THR A 199 -10.54 -9.82 11.56
C THR A 199 -10.98 -8.78 12.59
N PHE A 200 -10.39 -7.59 12.52
CA PHE A 200 -10.71 -6.47 13.37
C PHE A 200 -10.89 -5.21 12.53
N ILE A 201 -11.69 -4.28 13.02
CA ILE A 201 -11.91 -2.98 12.40
C ILE A 201 -11.83 -1.91 13.48
N PHE A 202 -10.87 -1.01 13.35
CA PHE A 202 -10.62 0.09 14.29
C PHE A 202 -10.74 1.44 13.60
N ASP A 203 -10.92 2.49 14.40
CA ASP A 203 -10.95 3.86 13.86
C ASP A 203 -9.57 4.24 13.31
N ASP A 204 -8.49 3.83 13.99
CA ASP A 204 -7.10 3.98 13.57
C ASP A 204 -6.16 2.94 14.22
N ILE A 205 -4.87 3.03 13.92
CA ILE A 205 -3.85 2.07 14.37
C ILE A 205 -3.65 2.03 15.91
N ARG A 206 -4.11 3.03 16.68
CA ARG A 206 -4.02 2.99 18.15
C ARG A 206 -4.84 1.85 18.74
N GLY A 207 -5.87 1.38 18.02
CA GLY A 207 -6.64 0.19 18.38
C GLY A 207 -5.78 -1.07 18.56
N ILE A 208 -4.65 -1.16 17.86
CA ILE A 208 -3.71 -2.30 17.95
C ILE A 208 -3.10 -2.39 19.35
N LEU A 209 -2.62 -1.28 19.89
CA LEU A 209 -1.99 -1.24 21.22
C LEU A 209 -2.96 -1.63 22.33
N THR A 210 -4.25 -1.31 22.16
CA THR A 210 -5.26 -1.48 23.21
C THR A 210 -5.96 -2.84 23.19
N ARG A 211 -6.13 -3.46 22.02
CA ARG A 211 -6.97 -4.65 21.85
C ARG A 211 -6.22 -5.91 21.41
N ILE A 212 -5.06 -5.77 20.77
CA ILE A 212 -4.32 -6.90 20.18
C ILE A 212 -3.13 -7.32 21.04
N LEU A 213 -2.52 -6.36 21.74
CA LEU A 213 -1.30 -6.57 22.52
C LEU A 213 -1.54 -6.56 24.03
N ARG A 214 -2.78 -6.83 24.44
CA ARG A 214 -3.15 -7.16 25.82
C ARG A 214 -3.08 -8.66 26.04
#